data_AF-A0A3A4ZL09-F1
#
_entry.id   AF-A0A3A4ZL09-F1
#
_cell.length_a   1.000
_cell.length_b   1.000
_cell.length_c   1.000
_cell.angle_alpha   90.00
_cell.angle_beta   90.00
_cell.angle_gamma   90.00
#
_symmetry.space_group_name_H-M   'P 1'
#
loop_
_entity.id
_entity.type
_entity.pdbx_description
1 polymer ?
#
loop_
_entity_poly.entity_id
_entity_poly.type
_entity_poly.pdbx_seq_one_letter_code
_entity_poly.pdbx_strand_id
1 'polypeptide(L)'
;MTCHRRNAFHVFILLALIYGLSGCVPLATDVRKEAFRSFDKSFGSLGESPTLNEVIELGGVKVHIVGHRQFFNYHRAAAYGSPVIGYATSNNEIWVFGKVVRGRIVVNQAVLGHELMHLLNFKNRAIADPDRLDDLGA
;
A
#
# COMPACT_ATOMS: atom_id res chain seq x y z
N MET A 1 28.84 -50.05 9.60
CA MET A 1 27.58 -49.28 9.76
C MET A 1 27.79 -47.76 9.92
N THR A 2 28.89 -47.18 9.41
CA THR A 2 29.26 -45.76 9.64
C THR A 2 28.95 -44.83 8.46
N CYS A 3 28.77 -45.37 7.25
CA CYS A 3 28.51 -44.58 6.04
C CYS A 3 27.09 -43.98 6.01
N HIS A 4 26.06 -44.72 6.45
CA HIS A 4 24.67 -44.25 6.45
C HIS A 4 24.42 -43.06 7.40
N ARG A 5 25.14 -43.02 8.53
CA ARG A 5 24.97 -41.99 9.57
C ARG A 5 25.51 -40.62 9.14
N ARG A 6 26.56 -40.60 8.29
CA ARG A 6 27.17 -39.37 7.75
C ARG A 6 26.28 -38.71 6.70
N ASN A 7 25.66 -39.51 5.84
CA ASN A 7 24.74 -38.99 4.81
C ASN A 7 23.46 -38.40 5.44
N ALA A 8 22.92 -39.02 6.49
CA ALA A 8 21.75 -38.48 7.21
C ALA A 8 22.04 -37.11 7.85
N PHE A 9 23.24 -36.91 8.40
CA PHE A 9 23.64 -35.64 9.01
C PHE A 9 23.77 -34.51 7.97
N HIS A 10 24.34 -34.80 6.79
CA HIS A 10 24.42 -33.83 5.70
C HIS A 10 23.05 -33.47 5.13
N VAL A 11 22.13 -34.43 5.02
CA VAL A 11 20.73 -34.19 4.61
C VAL A 11 20.01 -33.29 5.62
N PHE A 12 20.20 -33.51 6.92
CA PHE A 12 19.64 -32.66 7.97
C PHE A 12 20.16 -31.22 7.92
N ILE A 13 21.46 -31.03 7.70
CA ILE A 13 22.05 -29.69 7.54
C ILE A 13 21.50 -29.00 6.28
N LEU A 14 21.36 -29.74 5.18
CA LEU A 14 20.82 -29.19 3.93
C LEU A 14 19.35 -28.75 4.10
N LEU A 15 18.52 -29.57 4.76
CA LEU A 15 17.12 -29.24 5.06
C LEU A 15 17.01 -28.02 5.99
N ALA A 16 17.85 -27.94 7.02
CA ALA A 16 17.90 -26.79 7.92
C ALA A 16 18.32 -25.50 7.20
N LEU A 17 19.27 -25.58 6.27
CA LEU A 17 19.67 -24.44 5.43
C LEU A 17 18.55 -24.00 4.47
N ILE A 18 17.84 -24.95 3.86
CA ILE A 18 16.70 -24.66 2.98
C ILE A 18 15.56 -23.98 3.76
N TYR A 19 15.27 -24.45 4.97
CA TYR A 19 14.28 -23.81 5.86
C TYR A 19 14.73 -22.45 6.40
N GLY A 20 16.05 -22.24 6.59
CA GLY A 20 16.58 -20.94 7.01
C GLY A 20 16.50 -19.86 5.93
N LEU A 21 16.47 -20.24 4.65
CA LEU A 21 16.43 -19.32 3.51
C LEU A 21 15.01 -18.85 3.14
N SER A 22 13.95 -19.49 3.66
CA SER A 22 12.56 -19.17 3.34
C SER A 22 11.83 -18.32 4.39
N GLY A 23 12.48 -18.03 5.53
CA GLY A 23 11.81 -17.55 6.74
C GLY A 23 11.56 -16.04 6.91
N CYS A 24 12.10 -15.16 6.06
CA CYS A 24 12.03 -13.70 6.31
C CYS A 24 10.97 -12.94 5.49
N VAL A 25 10.45 -13.59 4.45
CA VAL A 25 9.62 -12.95 3.43
C VAL A 25 8.15 -12.77 3.88
N PRO A 26 7.48 -13.79 4.46
CA PRO A 26 6.08 -13.65 4.90
C PRO A 26 5.90 -12.60 6.01
N LEU A 27 6.88 -12.49 6.90
CA LEU A 27 6.84 -11.56 8.02
C LEU A 27 6.85 -10.09 7.57
N ALA A 28 7.61 -9.75 6.52
CA ALA A 28 7.67 -8.39 5.99
C ALA A 28 6.34 -7.96 5.36
N THR A 29 5.73 -8.83 4.55
CA THR A 29 4.41 -8.61 3.94
C THR A 29 3.32 -8.39 5.01
N ASP A 30 3.31 -9.21 6.06
CA ASP A 30 2.31 -9.10 7.13
C ASP A 30 2.46 -7.79 7.92
N VAL A 31 3.69 -7.44 8.31
CA VAL A 31 3.97 -6.18 9.04
C VAL A 31 3.60 -4.95 8.22
N ARG A 32 3.85 -4.94 6.89
CA ARG A 32 3.45 -3.84 6.01
C ARG A 32 1.93 -3.64 6.03
N LYS A 33 1.16 -4.72 5.89
CA LYS A 33 -0.30 -4.66 5.89
C LYS A 33 -0.85 -4.21 7.25
N GLU A 34 -0.26 -4.71 8.35
CA GLU A 34 -0.62 -4.27 9.70
C GLU A 34 -0.33 -2.79 9.94
N ALA A 35 0.83 -2.31 9.50
CA ALA A 35 1.19 -0.89 9.56
C ALA A 35 0.20 -0.04 8.76
N PHE A 36 -0.12 -0.43 7.52
CA PHE A 36 -1.09 0.28 6.68
C PHE A 36 -2.46 0.38 7.35
N ARG A 37 -2.98 -0.75 7.87
CA ARG A 37 -4.26 -0.78 8.62
C ARG A 37 -4.21 0.12 9.86
N SER A 38 -3.09 0.17 10.56
CA SER A 38 -2.91 0.99 11.75
C SER A 38 -2.94 2.49 11.42
N PHE A 39 -2.30 2.90 10.32
CA PHE A 39 -2.39 4.28 9.82
C PHE A 39 -3.81 4.64 9.41
N ASP A 40 -4.48 3.76 8.66
CA ASP A 40 -5.85 3.99 8.21
C ASP A 40 -6.84 4.09 9.38
N LYS A 41 -6.74 3.19 10.37
CA LYS A 41 -7.54 3.25 11.59
C LYS A 41 -7.30 4.55 12.37
N SER A 42 -6.03 4.97 12.49
CA SER A 42 -5.67 6.20 13.19
C SER A 42 -6.23 7.43 12.48
N PHE A 43 -6.16 7.48 11.15
CA PHE A 43 -6.78 8.52 10.35
C PHE A 43 -8.32 8.50 10.46
N GLY A 44 -8.92 7.32 10.48
CA GLY A 44 -10.36 7.12 10.70
C GLY A 44 -10.86 7.71 12.02
N SER A 45 -10.04 7.73 13.06
CA SER A 45 -10.38 8.30 14.38
C SER A 45 -10.51 9.82 14.42
N LEU A 46 -10.02 10.53 13.39
CA LEU A 46 -10.15 11.98 13.28
C LEU A 46 -11.58 12.38 12.91
N GLY A 47 -12.00 13.59 13.28
CA GLY A 47 -13.32 14.12 12.90
C GLY A 47 -13.49 14.23 11.39
N GLU A 48 -14.70 13.91 10.91
CA GLU A 48 -15.04 14.01 9.49
C GLU A 48 -15.03 15.46 9.00
N SER A 49 -14.81 15.66 7.70
CA SER A 49 -14.79 16.98 7.07
C SER A 49 -15.53 16.95 5.73
N PRO A 50 -16.84 16.66 5.70
CA PRO A 50 -17.57 16.25 4.50
C PRO A 50 -17.65 17.32 3.40
N THR A 51 -17.28 18.56 3.69
CA THR A 51 -17.24 19.68 2.74
C THR A 51 -15.86 19.92 2.14
N LEU A 52 -14.81 19.24 2.63
CA LEU A 52 -13.45 19.38 2.10
C LEU A 52 -13.40 18.90 0.65
N ASN A 53 -12.88 19.75 -0.24
CA ASN A 53 -12.64 19.45 -1.64
C ASN A 53 -11.55 20.37 -2.16
N GLU A 54 -10.31 19.91 -2.10
CA GLU A 54 -9.12 20.69 -2.43
C GLU A 54 -8.32 20.00 -3.52
N VAL A 55 -7.67 20.79 -4.37
CA VAL A 55 -6.82 20.29 -5.46
C VAL A 55 -5.46 20.96 -5.38
N ILE A 56 -4.41 20.16 -5.25
CA ILE A 56 -3.02 20.62 -5.20
C ILE A 56 -2.31 20.12 -6.46
N GLU A 57 -1.64 21.03 -7.16
CA GLU A 57 -0.81 20.68 -8.32
C GLU A 57 0.68 20.63 -7.92
N LEU A 58 1.30 19.47 -8.13
CA LEU A 58 2.68 19.17 -7.77
C LEU A 58 3.43 18.72 -9.02
N GLY A 59 4.12 19.64 -9.70
CA GLY A 59 4.97 19.31 -10.85
C GLY A 59 4.24 18.53 -11.96
N GLY A 60 2.96 18.84 -12.21
CA GLY A 60 2.12 18.16 -13.20
C GLY A 60 1.36 16.93 -12.69
N VAL A 61 1.40 16.64 -11.38
CA VAL A 61 0.50 15.69 -10.69
C VAL A 61 -0.57 16.47 -9.95
N LYS A 62 -1.85 16.12 -10.18
CA LYS A 62 -2.99 16.69 -9.45
C LYS A 62 -3.37 15.79 -8.29
N VAL A 63 -3.33 16.33 -7.07
CA VAL A 63 -3.75 15.65 -5.86
C VAL A 63 -5.08 16.23 -5.41
N HIS A 64 -6.14 15.45 -5.57
CA HIS A 64 -7.48 15.75 -5.11
C HIS A 64 -7.64 15.24 -3.67
N ILE A 65 -7.81 16.16 -2.73
CA ILE A 65 -8.02 15.87 -1.32
C ILE A 65 -9.48 16.18 -0.99
N VAL A 66 -10.26 15.13 -0.74
CA VAL A 66 -11.70 15.27 -0.51
C VAL A 66 -12.09 14.75 0.87
N GLY A 67 -13.13 15.31 1.46
CA GLY A 67 -13.64 14.85 2.75
C GLY A 67 -14.84 13.92 2.65
N HIS A 68 -15.37 13.68 1.44
CA HIS A 68 -16.50 12.80 1.24
C HIS A 68 -16.47 12.11 -0.13
N ARG A 69 -16.98 10.87 -0.17
CA ARG A 69 -17.02 10.02 -1.38
C ARG A 69 -17.78 10.64 -2.54
N GLN A 70 -18.71 11.55 -2.28
CA GLN A 70 -19.46 12.26 -3.33
C GLN A 70 -18.56 13.08 -4.27
N PHE A 71 -17.39 13.50 -3.78
CA PHE A 71 -16.44 14.27 -4.58
C PHE A 71 -15.50 13.37 -5.39
N PHE A 72 -15.45 12.07 -5.09
CA PHE A 72 -14.77 11.14 -5.98
C PHE A 72 -15.51 11.06 -7.30
N ASN A 73 -14.74 10.97 -8.39
CA ASN A 73 -15.28 10.52 -9.66
C ASN A 73 -15.70 9.04 -9.53
N TYR A 74 -16.93 8.81 -9.07
CA TYR A 74 -17.42 7.50 -8.69
C TYR A 74 -17.51 6.53 -9.88
N HIS A 75 -17.61 7.03 -11.12
CA HIS A 75 -17.52 6.18 -12.30
C HIS A 75 -16.13 5.55 -12.46
N ARG A 76 -15.08 6.25 -12.04
CA ARG A 76 -13.72 5.70 -11.98
C ARG A 76 -13.51 4.84 -10.73
N ALA A 77 -13.99 5.29 -9.57
CA ALA A 77 -13.82 4.54 -8.31
C ALA A 77 -14.62 3.22 -8.29
N ALA A 78 -15.83 3.18 -8.86
CA ALA A 78 -16.68 1.99 -8.90
C ALA A 78 -16.16 0.89 -9.84
N ALA A 79 -15.37 1.23 -10.86
CA ALA A 79 -14.71 0.26 -11.72
C ALA A 79 -13.72 -0.65 -10.96
N TYR A 80 -13.28 -0.23 -9.77
CA TYR A 80 -12.34 -0.98 -8.92
C TYR A 80 -13.03 -1.87 -7.85
N GLY A 81 -14.38 -1.92 -7.80
CA GLY A 81 -15.13 -2.98 -7.11
C GLY A 81 -14.97 -3.12 -5.57
N SER A 82 -14.34 -2.17 -4.88
CA SER A 82 -14.02 -2.22 -3.44
C SER A 82 -14.30 -0.86 -2.77
N PRO A 83 -14.51 -0.76 -1.45
CA PRO A 83 -14.52 0.52 -0.75
C PRO A 83 -13.19 1.27 -0.95
N VAL A 84 -13.13 2.07 -2.00
CA VAL A 84 -11.95 2.86 -2.38
C VAL A 84 -11.69 3.92 -1.30
N ILE A 85 -10.52 3.82 -0.65
CA ILE A 85 -10.01 4.81 0.33
C ILE A 85 -9.08 5.84 -0.32
N GLY A 86 -8.62 5.56 -1.54
CA GLY A 86 -7.87 6.43 -2.43
C GLY A 86 -7.68 5.73 -3.79
N TYR A 87 -7.35 6.47 -4.84
CA TYR A 87 -6.95 5.89 -6.12
C TYR A 87 -6.07 6.84 -6.94
N ALA A 88 -5.15 6.29 -7.72
CA ALA A 88 -4.41 6.99 -8.74
C ALA A 88 -4.96 6.70 -10.15
N THR A 89 -4.71 7.62 -11.09
CA THR A 89 -5.03 7.43 -12.51
C THR A 89 -3.78 7.57 -13.37
N SER A 90 -3.80 6.96 -14.56
CA SER A 90 -2.72 7.09 -15.56
C SER A 90 -2.52 8.54 -16.07
N ASN A 91 -3.50 9.42 -15.83
CA ASN A 91 -3.52 10.83 -16.22
C ASN A 91 -2.89 11.77 -15.17
N ASN A 92 -2.04 11.25 -14.28
CA ASN A 92 -1.38 12.00 -13.21
C ASN A 92 -2.33 12.60 -12.17
N GLU A 93 -3.42 11.92 -11.87
CA GLU A 93 -4.32 12.31 -10.78
C GLU A 93 -4.22 11.32 -9.63
N ILE A 94 -4.17 11.84 -8.41
CA ILE A 94 -4.28 11.08 -7.17
C ILE A 94 -5.51 11.61 -6.43
N TRP A 95 -6.36 10.72 -5.97
CA TRP A 95 -7.57 11.03 -5.23
C TRP A 95 -7.49 10.37 -3.86
N VAL A 96 -7.58 11.18 -2.78
CA VAL A 96 -7.44 10.69 -1.41
C VAL A 96 -8.41 11.38 -0.46
N PHE A 97 -8.72 10.72 0.65
CA PHE A 97 -9.46 11.37 1.74
C PHE A 97 -8.57 12.31 2.55
N GLY A 98 -9.13 13.47 2.90
CA GLY A 98 -8.56 14.42 3.84
C GLY A 98 -9.53 14.80 4.94
N LYS A 99 -8.99 15.27 6.06
CA LYS A 99 -9.74 15.77 7.21
C LYS A 99 -9.14 17.10 7.67
N VAL A 100 -9.97 18.03 8.10
CA VAL A 100 -9.53 19.32 8.64
C VAL A 100 -9.40 19.20 10.15
N VAL A 101 -8.17 19.27 10.65
CA VAL A 101 -7.86 19.22 12.08
C VAL A 101 -7.19 20.54 12.45
N ARG A 102 -7.82 21.30 13.36
CA ARG A 102 -7.30 22.60 13.84
C ARG A 102 -6.94 23.56 12.69
N GLY A 103 -7.79 23.63 11.66
CA GLY A 103 -7.61 24.50 10.49
C GLY A 103 -6.53 24.05 9.50
N ARG A 104 -5.99 22.84 9.64
CA ARG A 104 -5.03 22.24 8.72
C ARG A 104 -5.62 20.99 8.07
N ILE A 105 -5.31 20.78 6.80
CA ILE A 105 -5.68 19.55 6.09
C ILE A 105 -4.69 18.46 6.48
N VAL A 106 -5.22 17.37 7.01
CA VAL A 106 -4.51 16.13 7.30
C VAL A 106 -4.95 15.11 6.25
N VAL A 107 -4.00 14.43 5.64
CA VAL A 107 -4.22 13.34 4.68
C VAL A 107 -3.73 12.04 5.26
N ASN A 108 -4.35 10.91 4.88
CA ASN A 108 -3.81 9.61 5.22
C ASN A 108 -2.52 9.37 4.42
N GLN A 109 -1.37 9.49 5.08
CA GLN A 109 -0.05 9.39 4.46
C GLN A 109 0.21 8.00 3.87
N ALA A 110 -0.31 6.94 4.50
CA ALA A 110 -0.15 5.57 4.00
C ALA A 110 -0.90 5.37 2.68
N VAL A 111 -2.14 5.87 2.59
CA VAL A 111 -2.93 5.85 1.35
C VAL A 111 -2.27 6.71 0.29
N LEU A 112 -1.90 7.96 0.60
CA LEU A 112 -1.23 8.84 -0.36
C LEU A 112 0.08 8.21 -0.90
N GLY A 113 0.89 7.61 -0.03
CA GLY A 113 2.09 6.90 -0.42
C GLY A 113 1.80 5.71 -1.35
N HIS A 114 0.77 4.93 -1.03
CA HIS A 114 0.33 3.80 -1.86
C HIS A 114 -0.11 4.27 -3.26
N GLU A 115 -0.93 5.33 -3.35
CA GLU A 115 -1.37 5.87 -4.64
C GLU A 115 -0.22 6.50 -5.46
N LEU A 116 0.74 7.12 -4.79
CA LEU A 116 1.94 7.62 -5.46
C LEU A 116 2.75 6.48 -6.09
N MET A 117 2.83 5.32 -5.43
CA MET A 117 3.50 4.14 -5.98
C MET A 117 2.79 3.61 -7.24
N HIS A 118 1.46 3.63 -7.30
CA HIS A 118 0.73 3.35 -8.55
C HIS A 118 1.12 4.32 -9.66
N LEU A 119 1.16 5.63 -9.37
CA LEU A 119 1.55 6.64 -10.35
C LEU A 119 2.97 6.41 -10.87
N LEU A 120 3.90 6.05 -9.98
CA LEU A 120 5.26 5.67 -10.36
C LEU A 120 5.29 4.42 -11.24
N ASN A 121 4.54 3.36 -10.90
CA ASN A 121 4.40 2.15 -11.72
C ASN A 121 3.83 2.45 -13.12
N PHE A 122 2.85 3.36 -13.23
CA PHE A 122 2.29 3.79 -14.52
C PHE A 122 3.35 4.42 -15.43
N LYS A 123 4.35 5.10 -14.86
CA LYS A 123 5.44 5.74 -15.63
C LYS A 123 6.61 4.81 -15.88
N ASN A 124 6.91 3.91 -14.96
CA ASN A 124 8.02 2.99 -15.06
C ASN A 124 7.62 1.60 -14.55
N ARG A 125 7.49 0.65 -15.48
CA ARG A 125 7.12 -0.74 -15.19
C ARG A 125 8.17 -1.52 -14.39
N ALA A 126 9.38 -0.99 -14.23
CA ALA A 126 10.37 -1.56 -13.31
C ALA A 126 10.01 -1.34 -11.83
N ILE A 127 9.13 -0.38 -11.54
CA ILE A 127 8.61 -0.14 -10.19
C ILE A 127 7.46 -1.10 -9.96
N ALA A 128 7.46 -1.84 -8.85
CA ALA A 128 6.42 -2.81 -8.56
C ALA A 128 5.04 -2.15 -8.39
N ASP A 129 3.99 -2.87 -8.78
CA ASP A 129 2.62 -2.51 -8.47
C ASP A 129 2.40 -2.66 -6.95
N PRO A 130 2.02 -1.60 -6.22
CA PRO A 130 1.88 -1.67 -4.76
C PRO A 130 0.77 -2.63 -4.29
N ASP A 131 -0.17 -3.00 -5.17
CA ASP A 131 -1.18 -4.04 -4.90
C ASP A 131 -0.65 -5.47 -5.05
N ARG A 132 0.52 -5.64 -5.68
CA ARG A 132 1.09 -6.94 -6.02
C ARG A 132 2.44 -7.20 -5.34
N LEU A 133 2.72 -6.50 -4.25
CA LEU A 133 3.95 -6.70 -3.49
C LEU A 133 4.04 -8.10 -2.87
N ASP A 134 2.90 -8.72 -2.56
CA ASP A 134 2.83 -10.09 -2.05
C ASP A 134 3.43 -11.11 -3.04
N ASP A 135 3.28 -10.88 -4.35
CA ASP A 135 3.87 -11.73 -5.41
C ASP A 135 5.41 -11.71 -5.37
N LEU A 136 5.98 -10.65 -4.79
CA LEU A 136 7.41 -10.44 -4.58
C LEU A 136 7.84 -10.79 -3.15
N GLY A 137 6.89 -11.14 -2.28
CA GLY A 137 7.14 -11.39 -0.88
C GLY A 137 7.47 -10.13 -0.06
N ALA A 138 6.87 -9.00 -0.44
CA ALA A 138 7.06 -7.69 0.19
C ALA A 138 5.77 -7.11 0.78
#